data_AF-A0A935ZAC4-F1
#
_entry.id   AF-A0A935ZAC4-F1
#
_cell.length_a   1.000
_cell.length_b   1.000
_cell.length_c   1.000
_cell.angle_alpha   90.00
_cell.angle_beta   90.00
_cell.angle_gamma   90.00
#
_symmetry.space_group_name_H-M   'P 1'
#
loop_
_entity.id
_entity.type
_entity.pdbx_description
1 polymer ?
#
loop_
_entity_poly.entity_id
_entity_poly.type
_entity_poly.pdbx_seq_one_letter_code
_entity_poly.pdbx_strand_id
1 'polypeptide(L)'
;MRRLFAIGLVALSACLESPQSEVAYSAFATSDLASSFEANGIRVRLSRAEFAFGPAYFCAASSGSSALCKSALGEIVQVSRIDLLAPGPQALGTVKGFTGQVRSVSYDLGLHWFDTSFAVEPSSTAPEAHSMVFEGTLARVGEPEEGFRLVVDVVPQYHGQRAVPTAPAEAEIADERTKLTVALTPEAWLRQIDFDAVLRTAKRPIVLDTKSPAHDAVLVGLKVARPPEFRFSRL
;
A
#
# COMPACT_ATOMS: atom_id res chain seq x y z
N MET A 1 67.46 -13.73 42.11
CA MET A 1 66.45 -14.39 41.25
C MET A 1 65.21 -13.51 41.21
N ARG A 2 64.97 -12.81 40.10
CA ARG A 2 63.87 -11.83 39.92
C ARG A 2 62.65 -12.55 39.33
N ARG A 3 61.53 -12.59 40.06
CA ARG A 3 60.25 -13.11 39.55
C ARG A 3 59.52 -11.98 38.80
N LEU A 4 59.33 -12.13 37.50
CA LEU A 4 58.43 -11.28 36.71
C LEU A 4 57.00 -11.80 36.87
N PHE A 5 56.11 -10.93 37.38
CA PHE A 5 54.66 -11.12 37.32
C PHE A 5 54.18 -10.66 35.93
N ALA A 6 53.63 -11.57 35.15
CA ALA A 6 52.90 -11.26 33.93
C ALA A 6 51.46 -10.90 34.29
N ILE A 7 51.08 -9.64 34.11
CA ILE A 7 49.70 -9.17 34.26
C ILE A 7 48.98 -9.49 32.95
N GLY A 8 47.99 -10.39 33.02
CA GLY A 8 47.14 -10.76 31.90
C GLY A 8 46.21 -9.62 31.50
N LEU A 9 46.27 -9.23 30.23
CA LEU A 9 45.35 -8.27 29.62
C LEU A 9 44.03 -9.00 29.32
N VAL A 10 43.02 -8.84 30.17
CA VAL A 10 41.65 -9.28 29.88
C VAL A 10 41.02 -8.26 28.94
N ALA A 11 41.00 -8.57 27.65
CA ALA A 11 40.26 -7.79 26.66
C ALA A 11 38.76 -8.02 26.87
N LEU A 12 38.10 -7.04 27.49
CA LEU A 12 36.65 -6.92 27.53
C LEU A 12 36.17 -6.64 26.10
N SER A 13 35.61 -7.66 25.46
CA SER A 13 34.83 -7.55 24.24
C SER A 13 33.50 -6.86 24.59
N ALA A 14 33.49 -5.53 24.56
CA ALA A 14 32.26 -4.78 24.54
C ALA A 14 31.56 -5.05 23.19
N CYS A 15 30.48 -5.83 23.22
CA CYS A 15 29.52 -5.88 22.13
C CYS A 15 29.01 -4.44 21.93
N LEU A 16 29.43 -3.76 20.86
CA LEU A 16 28.88 -2.47 20.50
C LEU A 16 27.37 -2.65 20.26
N GLU A 17 26.56 -2.01 21.10
CA GLU A 17 25.15 -1.75 20.81
C GLU A 17 25.05 -1.18 19.39
N SER A 18 24.12 -1.72 18.61
CA SER A 18 23.82 -1.15 17.29
C SER A 18 23.48 0.33 17.48
N PRO A 19 24.00 1.25 16.65
CA PRO A 19 23.70 2.68 16.77
C PRO A 19 22.23 3.03 16.46
N GLN A 20 21.40 2.04 16.14
CA GLN A 20 20.00 2.21 15.81
C GLN A 20 19.13 2.12 17.06
N SER A 21 18.34 3.17 17.32
CA SER A 21 17.35 3.18 18.39
C SER A 21 16.00 2.70 17.89
N GLU A 22 15.23 2.03 18.73
CA GLU A 22 13.83 1.71 18.43
C GLU A 22 13.00 2.99 18.31
N VAL A 23 12.04 2.99 17.38
CA VAL A 23 11.10 4.08 17.17
C VAL A 23 9.71 3.53 16.85
N ALA A 24 8.69 4.25 17.31
CA ALA A 24 7.31 4.03 16.93
C ALA A 24 6.69 5.36 16.50
N TYR A 25 6.07 5.38 15.32
CA TYR A 25 5.43 6.59 14.80
C TYR A 25 4.13 6.32 14.06
N SER A 26 3.26 7.32 13.98
CA SER A 26 1.92 7.16 13.39
C SER A 26 1.95 7.17 11.86
N ALA A 27 1.09 6.34 11.26
CA ALA A 27 0.86 6.25 9.83
C ALA A 27 -0.59 6.58 9.48
N PHE A 28 -0.79 7.30 8.37
CA PHE A 28 -2.10 7.68 7.88
C PHE A 28 -2.22 7.46 6.37
N ALA A 29 -3.43 7.19 5.87
CA ALA A 29 -3.77 7.28 4.46
C ALA A 29 -4.55 8.55 4.17
N THR A 30 -4.34 9.12 2.99
CA THR A 30 -5.15 10.21 2.44
C THR A 30 -5.54 9.86 1.01
N SER A 31 -6.75 10.22 0.60
CA SER A 31 -7.26 10.02 -0.76
C SER A 31 -7.57 11.37 -1.40
N ASP A 32 -7.30 11.52 -2.70
CA ASP A 32 -7.75 12.66 -3.51
C ASP A 32 -9.10 12.44 -4.21
N LEU A 33 -9.70 11.26 -4.03
CA LEU A 33 -10.88 10.84 -4.78
C LEU A 33 -12.10 11.70 -4.43
N ALA A 34 -12.61 12.41 -5.44
CA ALA A 34 -13.91 13.05 -5.36
C ALA A 34 -15.04 12.02 -5.50
N SER A 35 -16.17 12.26 -4.84
CA SER A 35 -17.38 11.43 -5.01
C SER A 35 -18.00 11.54 -6.41
N SER A 36 -17.61 12.54 -7.20
CA SER A 36 -17.96 12.62 -8.61
C SER A 36 -16.85 13.26 -9.43
N PHE A 37 -16.59 12.67 -10.59
CA PHE A 37 -15.64 13.16 -11.57
C PHE A 37 -16.12 12.82 -12.99
N GLU A 38 -15.49 13.40 -13.99
CA GLU A 38 -15.75 13.09 -15.40
C GLU A 38 -14.55 12.39 -16.01
N ALA A 39 -14.77 11.28 -16.70
CA ALA A 39 -13.75 10.53 -17.44
C ALA A 39 -14.24 10.27 -18.87
N ASN A 40 -13.53 10.81 -19.86
CA ASN A 40 -13.84 10.65 -21.30
C ASN A 40 -15.31 11.00 -21.66
N GLY A 41 -15.85 12.08 -21.08
CA GLY A 41 -17.24 12.49 -21.29
C GLY A 41 -18.29 11.68 -20.52
N ILE A 42 -17.87 10.70 -19.72
CA ILE A 42 -18.74 9.95 -18.82
C ILE A 42 -18.66 10.55 -17.42
N ARG A 43 -19.82 10.93 -16.88
CA ARG A 43 -19.94 11.29 -15.48
C ARG A 43 -19.91 10.02 -14.64
N VAL A 44 -19.00 9.98 -13.69
CA VAL A 44 -18.90 8.94 -12.67
C VAL A 44 -19.33 9.54 -11.34
N ARG A 45 -20.19 8.84 -10.61
CA ARG A 45 -20.58 9.17 -9.24
C ARG A 45 -20.38 7.95 -8.37
N LEU A 46 -19.54 8.06 -7.36
CA LEU A 46 -19.22 6.98 -6.45
C LEU A 46 -20.08 7.10 -5.19
N SER A 47 -20.70 5.98 -4.83
CA SER A 47 -21.41 5.79 -3.57
C SER A 47 -20.57 5.00 -2.56
N ARG A 48 -19.57 4.26 -3.04
CA ARG A 48 -18.62 3.50 -2.24
C ARG A 48 -17.28 3.42 -2.97
N ALA A 49 -16.19 3.61 -2.24
CA ALA A 49 -14.85 3.33 -2.71
C ALA A 49 -14.00 2.88 -1.52
N GLU A 50 -13.64 1.61 -1.46
CA GLU A 50 -12.86 1.03 -0.37
C GLU A 50 -11.55 0.45 -0.90
N PHE A 51 -10.49 0.58 -0.12
CA PHE A 51 -9.14 0.11 -0.45
C PHE A 51 -8.50 -0.57 0.76
N ALA A 52 -7.94 -1.76 0.56
CA ALA A 52 -7.13 -2.42 1.58
C ALA A 52 -5.66 -2.04 1.42
N PHE A 53 -5.01 -1.70 2.53
CA PHE A 53 -3.58 -1.40 2.58
C PHE A 53 -2.90 -2.17 3.70
N GLY A 54 -1.76 -2.79 3.37
CA GLY A 54 -0.88 -3.44 4.33
C GLY A 54 -0.91 -4.98 4.25
N PRO A 55 0.01 -5.65 4.97
CA PRO A 55 1.10 -5.05 5.73
C PRO A 55 2.13 -4.34 4.83
N ALA A 56 2.94 -3.46 5.41
CA ALA A 56 3.97 -2.68 4.71
C ALA A 56 5.31 -2.72 5.47
N TYR A 57 6.41 -2.87 4.74
CA TYR A 57 7.77 -3.01 5.28
C TYR A 57 8.68 -1.99 4.61
N PHE A 58 9.26 -1.09 5.40
CA PHE A 58 10.16 -0.03 4.97
C PHE A 58 11.60 -0.49 5.07
N CYS A 59 12.36 -0.39 3.98
CA CYS A 59 13.63 -1.08 3.84
C CYS A 59 14.79 -0.10 3.61
N ALA A 60 15.95 -0.43 4.17
CA ALA A 60 17.19 0.34 3.97
C ALA A 60 17.77 0.17 2.56
N ALA A 61 17.45 -0.92 1.87
CA ALA A 61 17.88 -1.18 0.50
C ALA A 61 16.97 -0.45 -0.50
N SER A 62 17.53 0.07 -1.60
CA SER A 62 16.76 0.66 -2.70
C SER A 62 16.10 -0.40 -3.59
N SER A 63 16.75 -1.56 -3.76
CA SER A 63 16.15 -2.72 -4.40
C SER A 63 15.28 -3.46 -3.37
N GLY A 64 14.01 -3.09 -3.26
CA GLY A 64 13.06 -3.68 -2.32
C GLY A 64 12.64 -5.11 -2.68
N SER A 65 13.52 -5.97 -3.19
CA SER A 65 13.13 -7.38 -3.35
C SER A 65 12.77 -7.95 -1.97
N SER A 66 11.76 -8.83 -1.88
CA SER A 66 11.37 -9.45 -0.61
C SER A 66 12.54 -10.14 0.09
N ALA A 67 13.54 -10.60 -0.67
CA ALA A 67 14.78 -11.17 -0.16
C ALA A 67 15.75 -10.13 0.45
N LEU A 68 15.69 -8.87 0.02
CA LEU A 68 16.54 -7.76 0.47
C LEU A 68 15.84 -6.85 1.51
N CYS A 69 14.52 -6.90 1.59
CA CYS A 69 13.72 -6.32 2.69
C CYS A 69 13.67 -7.20 3.95
N LYS A 70 14.48 -8.27 4.05
CA LYS A 70 14.51 -9.20 5.19
C LYS A 70 14.82 -8.53 6.53
N SER A 71 15.46 -7.36 6.51
CA SER A 71 15.65 -6.49 7.68
C SER A 71 14.96 -5.16 7.41
N ALA A 72 13.64 -5.13 7.54
CA ALA A 72 12.89 -3.89 7.47
C ALA A 72 13.35 -2.94 8.59
N LEU A 73 13.57 -1.68 8.26
CA LEU A 73 13.80 -0.62 9.24
C LEU A 73 12.51 -0.25 9.97
N GLY A 74 11.35 -0.50 9.36
CA GLY A 74 10.08 -0.35 10.06
C GLY A 74 8.96 -1.10 9.36
N GLU A 75 7.90 -1.39 10.08
CA GLU A 75 6.78 -2.17 9.60
C GLU A 75 5.43 -1.67 10.11
N ILE A 76 4.43 -1.82 9.25
CA ILE A 76 3.00 -1.83 9.59
C ILE A 76 2.54 -3.26 9.36
N VAL A 77 2.31 -4.01 10.43
CA VAL A 77 1.97 -5.45 10.34
C VAL A 77 0.48 -5.70 10.07
N GLN A 78 -0.36 -4.70 10.30
CA GLN A 78 -1.81 -4.79 10.13
C GLN A 78 -2.25 -4.41 8.73
N VAL A 79 -3.37 -4.98 8.30
CA VAL A 79 -4.11 -4.53 7.11
C VAL A 79 -5.18 -3.55 7.56
N SER A 80 -5.26 -2.40 6.90
CA SER A 80 -6.29 -1.39 7.14
C SER A 80 -7.25 -1.33 5.96
N ARG A 81 -8.55 -1.18 6.25
CA ARG A 81 -9.56 -0.80 5.26
C ARG A 81 -9.70 0.72 5.28
N ILE A 82 -9.58 1.33 4.11
CA ILE A 82 -9.62 2.77 3.91
C ILE A 82 -10.85 3.10 3.09
N ASP A 83 -11.68 4.02 3.57
CA ASP A 83 -12.76 4.63 2.80
C ASP A 83 -12.17 5.76 1.95
N LEU A 84 -12.04 5.54 0.64
CA LEU A 84 -11.43 6.49 -0.27
C LEU A 84 -12.27 7.75 -0.48
N LEU A 85 -13.55 7.77 -0.09
CA LEU A 85 -14.43 8.93 -0.14
C LEU A 85 -14.48 9.73 1.16
N ALA A 86 -13.96 9.16 2.26
CA ALA A 86 -13.96 9.83 3.55
C ALA A 86 -13.09 11.09 3.52
N PRO A 87 -13.59 12.23 4.06
CA PRO A 87 -12.81 13.45 4.09
C PRO A 87 -11.68 13.33 5.12
N GLY A 88 -10.44 13.49 4.65
CA GLY A 88 -9.26 13.66 5.50
C GLY A 88 -8.48 12.37 5.83
N PRO A 89 -7.45 12.49 6.68
CA PRO A 89 -6.55 11.38 6.96
C PRO A 89 -7.20 10.25 7.78
N GLN A 90 -6.95 9.01 7.40
CA GLN A 90 -7.39 7.81 8.10
C GLN A 90 -6.20 7.07 8.69
N ALA A 91 -6.32 6.57 9.93
CA ALA A 91 -5.22 5.89 10.60
C ALA A 91 -4.90 4.54 9.94
N LEU A 92 -3.61 4.28 9.69
CA LEU A 92 -3.07 2.96 9.30
C LEU A 92 -2.41 2.25 10.49
N GLY A 93 -2.48 2.87 11.67
CA GLY A 93 -1.83 2.44 12.89
C GLY A 93 -0.42 3.00 13.06
N THR A 94 0.45 2.20 13.65
CA THR A 94 1.80 2.60 14.05
C THR A 94 2.83 1.85 13.21
N VAL A 95 3.80 2.57 12.67
CA VAL A 95 5.03 1.98 12.16
C VAL A 95 5.93 1.69 13.36
N LYS A 96 6.36 0.43 13.51
CA LYS A 96 7.33 0.01 14.52
C LYS A 96 8.64 -0.33 13.83
N GLY A 97 9.75 0.09 14.39
CA GLY A 97 11.04 -0.13 13.75
C GLY A 97 12.20 0.54 14.47
N PHE A 98 13.19 0.93 13.68
CA PHE A 98 14.45 1.51 14.13
C PHE A 98 14.76 2.80 13.36
N THR A 99 15.55 3.67 13.98
CA THR A 99 16.13 4.84 13.31
C THR A 99 17.01 4.41 12.12
N GLY A 100 16.99 5.17 11.03
CA GLY A 100 17.82 4.91 9.86
C GLY A 100 17.24 5.46 8.55
N GLN A 101 17.94 5.17 7.46
CA GLN A 101 17.56 5.61 6.12
C GLN A 101 16.64 4.60 5.43
N VAL A 102 15.38 4.94 5.25
CA VAL A 102 14.43 4.23 4.38
C VAL A 102 14.71 4.62 2.92
N ARG A 103 14.73 3.63 2.03
CA ARG A 103 14.95 3.80 0.58
C ARG A 103 13.88 3.13 -0.29
N SER A 104 13.17 2.15 0.26
CA SER A 104 12.07 1.49 -0.44
C SER A 104 11.03 0.97 0.54
N VAL A 105 9.90 0.54 0.00
CA VAL A 105 8.84 -0.13 0.75
C VAL A 105 8.29 -1.30 -0.05
N SER A 106 7.95 -2.38 0.66
CA SER A 106 7.26 -3.56 0.16
C SER A 106 5.92 -3.68 0.86
N TYR A 107 4.81 -3.89 0.14
CA TYR A 107 3.48 -3.92 0.77
C TYR A 107 2.45 -4.75 0.02
N ASP A 108 1.46 -5.23 0.78
CA ASP A 108 0.25 -5.87 0.25
C ASP A 108 -0.93 -4.90 0.22
N LEU A 109 -1.96 -5.31 -0.52
CA LEU A 109 -3.21 -4.59 -0.69
C LEU A 109 -4.39 -5.49 -0.33
N GLY A 110 -4.35 -6.06 0.88
CA GLY A 110 -5.40 -6.92 1.43
C GLY A 110 -5.45 -8.35 0.90
N LEU A 111 -4.64 -8.72 -0.10
CA LEU A 111 -4.48 -10.08 -0.60
C LEU A 111 -3.04 -10.55 -0.36
N HIS A 112 -2.88 -11.75 0.19
CA HIS A 112 -1.58 -12.30 0.58
C HIS A 112 -1.33 -13.63 -0.12
N TRP A 113 -0.08 -13.92 -0.44
CA TRP A 113 0.33 -15.25 -0.88
C TRP A 113 1.50 -15.73 -0.05
N PHE A 114 1.21 -16.36 1.09
CA PHE A 114 2.25 -16.84 2.00
C PHE A 114 2.99 -18.04 1.41
N ASP A 115 4.26 -18.22 1.82
CA ASP A 115 5.06 -19.38 1.43
C ASP A 115 4.41 -20.72 1.82
N THR A 116 3.62 -20.72 2.89
CA THR A 116 2.92 -21.89 3.42
C THR A 116 1.56 -22.13 2.78
N SER A 117 1.08 -21.23 1.91
CA SER A 117 -0.27 -21.28 1.34
C SER A 117 -0.26 -21.77 -0.11
N PHE A 118 -1.27 -22.56 -0.46
CA PHE A 118 -1.46 -23.07 -1.84
C PHE A 118 -2.24 -22.11 -2.75
N ALA A 119 -2.82 -21.06 -2.17
CA ALA A 119 -3.60 -20.06 -2.89
C ALA A 119 -3.39 -18.68 -2.24
N VAL A 120 -3.84 -17.66 -2.96
CA VAL A 120 -3.95 -16.29 -2.44
C VAL A 120 -5.06 -16.24 -1.40
N GLU A 121 -4.76 -15.63 -0.26
CA GLU A 121 -5.66 -15.51 0.88
C GLU A 121 -6.00 -14.03 1.12
N PRO A 122 -7.29 -13.68 1.17
CA PRO A 122 -7.71 -12.34 1.53
C PRO A 122 -7.55 -12.11 3.03
N SER A 123 -7.10 -10.92 3.40
CA SER A 123 -7.19 -10.43 4.77
C SER A 123 -8.66 -10.33 5.20
N SER A 124 -8.96 -10.62 6.46
CA SER A 124 -10.29 -10.41 7.04
C SER A 124 -10.75 -8.94 6.99
N THR A 125 -9.81 -8.00 6.84
CA THR A 125 -10.08 -6.56 6.76
C THR A 125 -10.27 -6.09 5.30
N ALA A 126 -9.90 -6.91 4.31
CA ALA A 126 -10.07 -6.59 2.90
C ALA A 126 -11.56 -6.33 2.56
N PRO A 127 -11.92 -5.30 1.76
CA PRO A 127 -13.29 -5.05 1.38
C PRO A 127 -13.83 -6.21 0.56
N GLU A 128 -14.74 -6.98 1.15
CA GLU A 128 -15.36 -8.15 0.51
C GLU A 128 -14.34 -9.14 -0.07
N ALA A 129 -13.23 -9.36 0.65
CA ALA A 129 -12.13 -10.23 0.21
C ALA A 129 -11.42 -9.80 -1.10
N HIS A 130 -11.53 -8.52 -1.49
CA HIS A 130 -10.84 -7.93 -2.62
C HIS A 130 -9.84 -6.85 -2.20
N SER A 131 -8.90 -6.46 -3.06
CA SER A 131 -8.02 -5.31 -2.75
C SER A 131 -8.79 -4.00 -2.74
N MET A 132 -9.76 -3.84 -3.67
CA MET A 132 -10.59 -2.64 -3.78
C MET A 132 -12.00 -2.97 -4.22
N VAL A 133 -12.94 -2.15 -3.78
CA VAL A 133 -14.34 -2.18 -4.22
C VAL A 133 -14.79 -0.76 -4.54
N PHE A 134 -15.34 -0.54 -5.73
CA PHE A 134 -15.95 0.71 -6.14
C PHE A 134 -17.40 0.45 -6.57
N GLU A 135 -18.33 1.28 -6.11
CA GLU A 135 -19.74 1.22 -6.50
C GLU A 135 -20.29 2.62 -6.76
N GLY A 136 -21.17 2.74 -7.73
CA GLY A 136 -21.69 4.04 -8.12
C GLY A 136 -22.57 4.01 -9.35
N THR A 137 -22.65 5.16 -10.01
CA THR A 137 -23.35 5.32 -11.28
C THR A 137 -22.45 5.93 -12.36
N LEU A 138 -22.79 5.58 -13.60
CA LEU A 138 -22.17 6.06 -14.84
C LEU A 138 -23.27 6.67 -15.72
N ALA A 139 -23.00 7.81 -16.36
CA ALA A 139 -23.89 8.37 -17.37
C ALA A 139 -23.12 9.20 -18.39
N ARG A 140 -23.55 9.15 -19.66
CA ARG A 140 -23.24 10.26 -20.58
C ARG A 140 -24.03 11.49 -20.14
N VAL A 141 -23.51 12.67 -20.46
CA VAL A 141 -24.21 13.92 -20.17
C VAL A 141 -25.59 13.91 -20.84
N GLY A 142 -26.65 13.97 -20.03
CA GLY A 142 -28.04 13.97 -20.51
C GLY A 142 -28.67 12.58 -20.68
N GLU A 143 -27.93 11.50 -20.44
CA GLU A 143 -28.46 10.14 -20.42
C GLU A 143 -28.81 9.69 -18.98
N PRO A 144 -29.69 8.69 -18.81
CA PRO A 144 -29.96 8.08 -17.50
C PRO A 144 -28.70 7.50 -16.86
N GLU A 145 -28.68 7.54 -15.53
CA GLU A 145 -27.61 6.91 -14.75
C GLU A 145 -27.76 5.39 -14.68
N GLU A 146 -26.67 4.69 -14.95
CA GLU A 146 -26.56 3.24 -14.88
C GLU A 146 -25.68 2.87 -13.69
N GLY A 147 -26.19 2.00 -12.81
CA GLY A 147 -25.45 1.50 -11.65
C GLY A 147 -24.31 0.57 -12.08
N PHE A 148 -23.16 0.70 -11.44
CA PHE A 148 -22.03 -0.21 -11.64
C PHE A 148 -21.38 -0.62 -10.32
N ARG A 149 -20.74 -1.80 -10.38
CA ARG A 149 -19.82 -2.28 -9.35
C ARG A 149 -18.53 -2.75 -10.01
N LEU A 150 -17.40 -2.38 -9.41
CA LEU A 150 -16.06 -2.78 -9.80
C LEU A 150 -15.34 -3.39 -8.60
N VAL A 151 -14.76 -4.58 -8.79
CA VAL A 151 -13.85 -5.20 -7.82
C VAL A 151 -12.46 -5.31 -8.43
N VAL A 152 -11.43 -5.03 -7.63
CA VAL A 152 -10.04 -5.05 -8.08
C VAL A 152 -9.19 -5.89 -7.14
N ASP A 153 -8.42 -6.82 -7.72
CA ASP A 153 -7.52 -7.70 -6.98
C ASP A 153 -6.08 -7.46 -7.40
N VAL A 154 -5.26 -7.01 -6.44
CA VAL A 154 -3.82 -6.86 -6.64
C VAL A 154 -3.14 -8.07 -6.03
N VAL A 155 -3.00 -9.10 -6.85
CA VAL A 155 -2.45 -10.38 -6.44
C VAL A 155 -0.91 -10.36 -6.48
N PRO A 156 -0.22 -10.89 -5.45
CA PRO A 156 1.22 -11.14 -5.51
C PRO A 156 1.59 -12.05 -6.70
N GLN A 157 2.66 -11.71 -7.41
CA GLN A 157 3.07 -12.47 -8.59
C GLN A 157 3.64 -13.86 -8.23
N TYR A 158 4.24 -13.99 -7.06
CA TYR A 158 4.90 -15.20 -6.60
C TYR A 158 4.56 -15.47 -5.12
N HIS A 159 4.57 -16.74 -4.74
CA HIS A 159 4.50 -17.15 -3.33
C HIS A 159 5.58 -16.45 -2.50
N GLY A 160 5.23 -16.07 -1.27
CA GLY A 160 6.12 -15.41 -0.32
C GLY A 160 6.42 -13.95 -0.66
N GLN A 161 5.89 -13.42 -1.76
CA GLN A 161 6.06 -12.02 -2.12
C GLN A 161 4.86 -11.18 -1.73
N ARG A 162 5.13 -9.88 -1.57
CA ARG A 162 4.09 -8.87 -1.44
C ARG A 162 3.54 -8.49 -2.82
N ALA A 163 2.29 -8.03 -2.86
CA ALA A 163 1.61 -7.55 -4.06
C ALA A 163 2.41 -6.45 -4.77
N VAL A 164 3.04 -5.58 -3.99
CA VAL A 164 4.04 -4.63 -4.45
C VAL A 164 5.37 -5.00 -3.81
N PRO A 165 6.26 -5.70 -4.53
CA PRO A 165 7.52 -6.16 -3.97
C PRO A 165 8.39 -4.96 -3.60
N THR A 166 8.50 -3.95 -4.47
CA THR A 166 9.28 -2.74 -4.23
C THR A 166 8.58 -1.51 -4.78
N ALA A 167 8.56 -0.45 -3.98
CA ALA A 167 8.18 0.90 -4.37
C ALA A 167 9.14 1.92 -3.75
N PRO A 168 9.33 3.10 -4.37
CA PRO A 168 10.16 4.14 -3.79
C PRO A 168 9.54 4.67 -2.49
N ALA A 169 10.38 4.79 -1.47
CA ALA A 169 10.06 5.46 -0.22
C ALA A 169 11.38 5.99 0.35
N GLU A 170 11.54 7.31 0.43
CA GLU A 170 12.82 7.90 0.87
C GLU A 170 12.60 8.77 2.10
N ALA A 171 13.27 8.41 3.20
CA ALA A 171 13.27 9.20 4.42
C ALA A 171 14.41 8.81 5.37
N GLU A 172 14.93 9.79 6.10
CA GLU A 172 15.73 9.55 7.29
C GLU A 172 14.81 9.55 8.51
N ILE A 173 14.74 8.42 9.21
CA ILE A 173 13.97 8.24 10.43
C ILE A 173 14.93 8.53 11.60
N ALA A 174 14.82 9.72 12.16
CA ALA A 174 15.68 10.16 13.27
C ALA A 174 15.10 9.82 14.65
N ASP A 175 13.78 9.94 14.81
CA ASP A 175 13.08 9.78 16.07
C ASP A 175 11.56 9.53 15.88
N GLU A 176 10.84 9.35 16.98
CA GLU A 176 9.39 9.12 17.05
C GLU A 176 8.53 10.32 16.62
N ARG A 177 9.11 11.52 16.45
CA ARG A 177 8.38 12.69 15.91
C ARG A 177 8.19 12.59 14.40
N THR A 178 8.53 11.46 13.80
CA THR A 178 8.20 11.16 12.42
C THR A 178 6.69 10.93 12.26
N LYS A 179 6.15 11.24 11.08
CA LYS A 179 4.80 10.85 10.66
C LYS A 179 4.87 10.35 9.23
N LEU A 180 4.25 9.20 8.98
CA LEU A 180 4.06 8.65 7.65
C LEU A 180 2.65 9.01 7.12
N THR A 181 2.59 9.49 5.88
CA THR A 181 1.35 9.62 5.11
C THR A 181 1.48 8.83 3.81
N VAL A 182 0.55 7.90 3.58
CA VAL A 182 0.37 7.18 2.33
C VAL A 182 -0.66 7.94 1.51
N ALA A 183 -0.21 8.69 0.50
CA ALA A 183 -1.08 9.43 -0.39
C ALA A 183 -1.56 8.52 -1.52
N LEU A 184 -2.88 8.34 -1.60
CA LEU A 184 -3.57 7.54 -2.61
C LEU A 184 -4.21 8.48 -3.62
N THR A 185 -4.19 8.08 -4.89
CA THR A 185 -4.76 8.88 -5.98
C THR A 185 -5.77 8.07 -6.82
N PRO A 186 -6.88 7.60 -6.23
CA PRO A 186 -7.74 6.62 -6.88
C PRO A 186 -8.43 7.16 -8.13
N GLU A 187 -8.65 8.48 -8.20
CA GLU A 187 -9.24 9.09 -9.39
C GLU A 187 -8.35 8.85 -10.61
N ALA A 188 -7.02 8.96 -10.46
CA ALA A 188 -6.07 8.68 -11.53
C ALA A 188 -6.10 7.21 -11.98
N TRP A 189 -6.44 6.29 -11.08
CA TRP A 189 -6.58 4.86 -11.39
C TRP A 189 -7.87 4.59 -12.15
N LEU A 190 -8.99 5.13 -11.67
CA LEU A 190 -10.30 4.98 -12.31
C LEU A 190 -10.36 5.66 -13.67
N ARG A 191 -9.64 6.77 -13.87
CA ARG A 191 -9.54 7.46 -15.17
C ARG A 191 -8.88 6.63 -16.28
N GLN A 192 -8.21 5.52 -15.94
CA GLN A 192 -7.70 4.59 -16.96
C GLN A 192 -8.81 3.76 -17.60
N ILE A 193 -9.98 3.66 -16.95
CA ILE A 193 -11.11 2.87 -17.46
C ILE A 193 -11.76 3.62 -18.63
N ASP A 194 -11.96 2.90 -19.74
CA ASP A 194 -12.86 3.35 -20.80
C ASP A 194 -14.32 3.12 -20.39
N PHE A 195 -14.87 4.05 -19.59
CA PHE A 195 -16.25 3.98 -19.12
C PHE A 195 -17.29 4.07 -20.25
N ASP A 196 -16.93 4.67 -21.39
CA ASP A 196 -17.82 4.74 -22.54
C ASP A 196 -17.93 3.36 -23.22
N ALA A 197 -16.83 2.61 -23.33
CA ALA A 197 -16.87 1.20 -23.73
C ALA A 197 -17.67 0.34 -22.72
N VAL A 198 -17.53 0.59 -21.42
CA VAL A 198 -18.34 -0.11 -20.39
C VAL A 198 -19.83 0.11 -20.63
N LEU A 199 -20.29 1.36 -20.76
CA LEU A 199 -21.70 1.68 -21.00
C LEU A 199 -22.24 1.05 -22.28
N ARG A 200 -21.43 0.96 -23.34
CA ARG A 200 -21.85 0.31 -24.60
C ARG A 200 -21.96 -1.21 -24.49
N THR A 201 -21.03 -1.86 -23.81
CA THR A 201 -20.79 -3.31 -23.99
C THR A 201 -21.18 -4.17 -22.80
N ALA A 202 -21.18 -3.63 -21.58
CA ALA A 202 -21.44 -4.41 -20.38
C ALA A 202 -22.90 -4.89 -20.32
N LYS A 203 -23.13 -6.10 -19.82
CA LYS A 203 -24.49 -6.55 -19.48
C LYS A 203 -24.99 -5.81 -18.24
N ARG A 204 -26.31 -5.69 -18.10
CA ARG A 204 -26.96 -5.03 -16.97
C ARG A 204 -27.41 -6.11 -15.96
N PRO A 205 -27.19 -5.93 -14.65
CA PRO A 205 -26.47 -4.83 -14.00
C PRO A 205 -24.97 -4.83 -14.36
N ILE A 206 -24.34 -3.65 -14.39
CA ILE A 206 -22.92 -3.52 -14.78
C ILE A 206 -22.05 -4.03 -13.63
N VAL A 207 -21.48 -5.22 -13.80
CA VAL A 207 -20.52 -5.81 -12.88
C VAL A 207 -19.18 -5.98 -13.60
N LEU A 208 -18.17 -5.29 -13.08
CA LEU A 208 -16.80 -5.30 -13.59
C LEU A 208 -15.95 -6.12 -12.61
N ASP A 209 -15.78 -7.40 -12.93
CA ASP A 209 -15.00 -8.33 -12.11
C ASP A 209 -13.50 -8.30 -12.44
N THR A 210 -12.73 -9.18 -11.81
CA THR A 210 -11.27 -9.29 -11.98
C THR A 210 -10.82 -9.76 -13.35
N LYS A 211 -11.75 -10.16 -14.23
CA LYS A 211 -11.48 -10.54 -15.63
C LYS A 211 -11.88 -9.43 -16.60
N SER A 212 -12.44 -8.33 -16.11
CA SER A 212 -12.88 -7.21 -16.94
C SER A 212 -11.69 -6.34 -17.38
N PRO A 213 -11.76 -5.69 -18.56
CA PRO A 213 -10.74 -4.71 -18.96
C PRO A 213 -10.61 -3.52 -17.98
N ALA A 214 -11.68 -3.21 -17.24
CA ALA A 214 -11.68 -2.15 -16.24
C ALA A 214 -10.78 -2.49 -15.04
N HIS A 215 -10.74 -3.76 -14.63
CA HIS A 215 -9.80 -4.24 -13.62
C HIS A 215 -8.36 -3.96 -14.04
N ASP A 216 -7.98 -4.38 -15.25
CA ASP A 216 -6.62 -4.21 -15.76
C ASP A 216 -6.23 -2.73 -15.91
N ALA A 217 -7.18 -1.90 -16.33
CA ALA A 217 -6.99 -0.45 -16.41
C ALA A 217 -6.68 0.16 -15.04
N VAL A 218 -7.40 -0.24 -13.98
CA VAL A 218 -7.09 0.21 -12.62
C VAL A 218 -5.72 -0.29 -12.18
N LEU A 219 -5.34 -1.53 -12.49
CA LEU A 219 -4.00 -2.03 -12.18
C LEU A 219 -2.90 -1.22 -12.87
N VAL A 220 -3.09 -0.81 -14.14
CA VAL A 220 -2.16 0.09 -14.84
C VAL A 220 -2.07 1.43 -14.12
N GLY A 221 -3.22 2.00 -13.75
CA GLY A 221 -3.26 3.26 -13.01
C GLY A 221 -2.51 3.20 -11.67
N LEU A 222 -2.76 2.12 -10.91
CA LEU A 222 -2.16 1.88 -9.60
C LEU A 222 -0.67 1.56 -9.68
N LYS A 223 -0.22 0.75 -10.65
CA LYS A 223 1.18 0.28 -10.69
C LYS A 223 2.10 1.20 -11.48
N VAL A 224 1.57 1.92 -12.47
CA VAL A 224 2.37 2.68 -13.42
C VAL A 224 2.06 4.17 -13.36
N ALA A 225 0.79 4.56 -13.48
CA ALA A 225 0.45 5.97 -13.65
C ALA A 225 0.66 6.78 -12.36
N ARG A 226 0.05 6.35 -11.25
CA ARG A 226 0.09 7.04 -9.95
C ARG A 226 0.03 6.05 -8.79
N PRO A 227 1.11 5.32 -8.49
CA PRO A 227 1.15 4.43 -7.32
C PRO A 227 0.99 5.20 -6.00
N PRO A 228 0.64 4.51 -4.90
CA PRO A 228 0.68 5.08 -3.56
C PRO A 228 2.03 5.76 -3.27
N GLU A 229 1.98 7.00 -2.80
CA GLU A 229 3.18 7.78 -2.47
C GLU A 229 3.40 7.77 -0.95
N PHE A 230 4.63 7.54 -0.52
CA PHE A 230 5.02 7.46 0.89
C PHE A 230 5.71 8.76 1.30
N ARG A 231 5.03 9.57 2.10
CA ARG A 231 5.50 10.89 2.53
C ARG A 231 5.82 10.87 4.01
N PHE A 232 7.06 11.19 4.34
CA PHE A 232 7.54 11.29 5.71
C PHE A 232 7.68 12.77 6.07
N SER A 233 7.23 13.12 7.28
CA SER A 233 7.29 14.48 7.80
C SER A 233 7.64 14.45 9.28
N ARG A 234 8.19 15.54 9.78
CA ARG A 234 8.42 15.74 11.21
C ARG A 234 7.22 16.49 11.81
N LEU A 235 6.77 16.04 12.96
CA LEU A 235 5.75 16.69 13.80
C LEU A 235 6.30 17.92 14.52
#